data_AF-A0A699WZH5-F1
#
_entry.id   AF-A0A699WZH5-F1
#
_cell.length_a   1.000
_cell.length_b   1.000
_cell.length_c   1.000
_cell.angle_alpha   90.00
_cell.angle_beta   90.00
_cell.angle_gamma   90.00
#
_symmetry.space_group_name_H-M   'P 1'
#
loop_
_entity.id
_entity.type
_entity.pdbx_description
1 polymer ?
#
loop_
_entity_poly.entity_id
_entity_poly.type
_entity_poly.pdbx_seq_one_letter_code
_entity_poly.pdbx_strand_id
1 'polypeptide(L)'
;VKGSYVNQAAVKLGCQVLTSPFIYLGIKVGGTMSRVQAWQEVVEKVKTRLSKWKMKTLSIGGRLTLLKFVLGSIPIFHMSIFRVPSKVLDIC
;
A
#
# COMPACT_ATOMS: atom_id res chain seq x y z
N VAL A 1 10.53 1.55 20.30
CA VAL A 1 11.23 0.31 20.73
C VAL A 1 12.67 0.67 21.01
N LYS A 2 13.24 0.22 22.14
CA LYS A 2 14.60 0.57 22.59
C LYS A 2 15.62 0.27 21.48
N GLY A 3 16.16 1.31 20.82
CA GLY A 3 17.08 1.17 19.68
C GLY A 3 18.33 0.33 20.00
N SER A 4 18.71 0.24 21.28
CA SER A 4 19.80 -0.60 21.78
C SER A 4 19.65 -2.09 21.43
N TYR A 5 18.46 -2.70 21.62
CA TYR A 5 18.27 -4.13 21.33
C TYR A 5 18.26 -4.42 19.82
N VAL A 6 17.62 -3.54 19.04
CA VAL A 6 17.53 -3.68 17.59
C VAL A 6 18.92 -3.59 16.94
N ASN A 7 19.76 -2.65 17.41
CA ASN A 7 21.13 -2.52 16.94
C ASN A 7 21.98 -3.75 17.29
N GLN A 8 21.87 -4.29 18.52
CA GLN A 8 22.60 -5.50 18.91
C GLN A 8 22.22 -6.72 18.05
N ALA A 9 20.92 -6.91 17.80
CA ALA A 9 20.44 -7.98 16.92
C ALA A 9 20.91 -7.79 15.48
N ALA A 10 20.88 -6.57 14.95
CA ALA A 10 21.31 -6.26 13.59
C ALA A 10 22.81 -6.54 13.37
N VAL A 11 23.66 -6.16 14.33
CA VAL A 11 25.10 -6.48 14.30
C VAL A 11 25.33 -7.99 14.28
N LYS A 12 24.60 -8.75 15.12
CA LYS A 12 24.72 -10.21 15.17
C LYS A 12 24.27 -10.90 13.88
N LEU A 13 23.28 -10.35 13.19
CA LEU A 13 22.74 -10.85 11.92
C LEU A 13 23.47 -10.27 10.68
N GLY A 14 24.44 -9.36 10.86
CA GLY A 14 25.13 -8.69 9.75
C GLY A 14 24.23 -7.76 8.93
N CYS A 15 23.16 -7.23 9.52
CA CYS A 15 22.16 -6.40 8.85
C CYS A 15 22.26 -4.93 9.26
N GLN A 16 21.76 -4.03 8.41
CA GLN A 16 21.58 -2.62 8.73
C GLN A 16 20.21 -2.36 9.37
N VAL A 17 20.15 -1.39 10.29
CA VAL A 17 18.90 -0.94 10.89
C VAL A 17 18.31 0.20 10.07
N LEU A 18 17.08 0.02 9.57
CA LEU A 18 16.35 1.06 8.86
C LEU A 18 15.62 1.99 9.83
N THR A 19 15.63 3.29 9.52
CA THR A 19 14.88 4.30 10.27
C THR A 19 13.44 4.37 9.75
N SER A 20 12.47 4.23 10.65
CA SER A 20 11.05 4.39 10.35
C SER A 20 10.62 5.86 10.37
N PRO A 21 9.73 6.32 9.46
CA PRO A 21 9.11 5.55 8.40
C PRO A 21 9.99 5.46 7.13
N PHE A 22 9.95 4.32 6.43
CA PHE A 22 10.66 4.09 5.17
C PHE A 22 9.74 3.52 4.10
N ILE A 23 10.17 3.52 2.83
CA ILE A 23 9.39 2.95 1.72
C ILE A 23 9.94 1.58 1.36
N TYR A 24 9.06 0.57 1.34
CA TYR A 24 9.37 -0.78 0.89
C TYR A 24 8.35 -1.22 -0.15
N LEU A 25 8.80 -1.61 -1.34
CA LEU A 25 7.93 -2.02 -2.46
C LEU A 25 6.79 -1.02 -2.78
N GLY A 26 7.06 0.28 -2.60
CA GLY A 26 6.08 1.35 -2.83
C GLY A 26 5.11 1.61 -1.68
N ILE A 27 5.31 0.96 -0.53
CA ILE A 27 4.54 1.11 0.70
C ILE A 27 5.34 1.84 1.78
N LYS A 28 4.72 2.81 2.47
CA LYS A 28 5.32 3.49 3.62
C LYS A 28 5.17 2.64 4.89
N VAL A 29 6.24 1.95 5.26
CA VAL A 29 6.32 1.12 6.47
C VAL A 29 6.63 2.00 7.69
N GLY A 30 5.97 1.71 8.81
CA GLY A 30 6.17 2.45 10.06
C GLY A 30 5.31 3.73 10.20
N GLY A 31 4.41 3.97 9.25
CA GLY A 31 3.32 4.95 9.39
C GLY A 31 2.11 4.37 10.15
N THR A 32 1.16 5.24 10.53
CA THR A 32 -0.07 4.83 11.24
C THR A 32 -1.14 4.33 10.26
N MET A 33 -0.91 3.16 9.66
CA MET A 33 -1.84 2.52 8.71
C MET A 33 -3.18 2.08 9.34
N SER A 34 -3.36 2.22 10.65
CA SER A 34 -4.66 2.07 11.33
C SER A 34 -5.57 3.30 11.17
N ARG A 35 -5.06 4.44 10.69
CA ARG A 35 -5.86 5.66 10.45
C ARG A 35 -6.29 5.75 8.99
N VAL A 36 -7.53 6.19 8.77
CA VAL A 36 -8.10 6.43 7.42
C VAL A 36 -7.19 7.32 6.57
N GLN A 37 -6.63 8.38 7.16
CA GLN A 37 -5.75 9.33 6.48
C GLN A 37 -4.52 8.68 5.85
N ALA A 38 -4.00 7.61 6.44
CA ALA A 38 -2.83 6.89 5.91
C ALA A 38 -3.16 6.11 4.63
N TRP A 39 -4.43 5.77 4.41
CA TRP A 39 -4.90 5.07 3.21
C TRP A 39 -5.20 6.01 2.04
N GLN A 40 -5.25 7.33 2.27
CA GLN A 40 -5.54 8.30 1.22
C GLN A 40 -4.54 8.20 0.05
N GLU A 41 -3.26 7.97 0.35
CA GLU A 41 -2.23 7.78 -0.68
C GLU A 41 -2.50 6.54 -1.55
N VAL A 42 -3.00 5.46 -0.94
CA VAL A 42 -3.34 4.22 -1.64
C VAL A 42 -4.54 4.44 -2.55
N VAL A 43 -5.58 5.10 -2.04
CA VAL A 43 -6.79 5.46 -2.80
C VAL A 43 -6.43 6.33 -4.00
N GLU A 44 -5.61 7.36 -3.80
CA GLU A 44 -5.19 8.25 -4.89
C GLU A 44 -4.28 7.53 -5.90
N LYS A 45 -3.43 6.57 -5.48
CA LYS A 45 -2.69 5.70 -6.39
C LYS A 45 -3.62 4.87 -7.27
N VAL A 46 -4.67 4.26 -6.69
CA VAL A 46 -5.66 3.47 -7.42
C VAL A 46 -6.41 4.37 -8.42
N LYS A 47 -6.92 5.52 -7.98
CA LYS A 47 -7.60 6.48 -8.85
C LYS A 47 -6.70 6.97 -9.98
N THR A 48 -5.45 7.32 -9.68
CA THR A 48 -4.48 7.78 -10.68
C THR A 48 -4.16 6.69 -11.69
N ARG A 49 -4.05 5.43 -11.25
CA ARG A 49 -3.92 4.33 -12.21
C ARG A 49 -5.16 4.28 -13.07
N LEU A 50 -6.36 4.18 -12.48
CA LEU A 50 -7.63 4.09 -13.22
C LEU A 50 -7.85 5.26 -14.20
N SER A 51 -7.46 6.49 -13.84
CA SER A 51 -7.65 7.70 -14.66
C SER A 51 -6.68 7.81 -15.83
N LYS A 52 -5.46 7.26 -15.71
CA LYS A 52 -4.47 7.25 -16.80
C LYS A 52 -4.86 6.35 -17.97
N TRP A 53 -5.90 5.52 -17.85
CA TRP A 53 -6.28 4.59 -18.90
C TRP A 53 -7.28 5.18 -19.88
N LYS A 54 -7.18 4.74 -21.14
CA LYS A 54 -8.19 5.00 -22.18
C LYS A 54 -9.43 4.15 -21.93
N MET A 55 -10.20 4.48 -20.90
CA MET A 55 -11.48 3.81 -20.59
C MET A 55 -12.45 3.85 -21.78
N LYS A 56 -12.33 4.85 -22.66
CA LYS A 56 -13.12 5.01 -23.89
C LYS A 56 -12.72 4.08 -25.04
N THR A 57 -11.54 3.44 -25.01
CA THR A 57 -11.08 2.55 -26.09
C THR A 57 -11.15 1.06 -25.72
N LEU A 58 -11.58 0.75 -24.49
CA LEU A 58 -11.70 -0.63 -24.01
C LEU A 58 -13.14 -1.12 -24.12
N SER A 59 -13.30 -2.38 -24.53
CA SER A 59 -14.59 -3.06 -24.45
C SER A 59 -15.07 -3.16 -22.99
N ILE A 60 -16.34 -3.50 -22.78
CA ILE A 60 -16.88 -3.79 -21.43
C ILE A 60 -16.01 -4.84 -20.71
N GLY A 61 -15.62 -5.91 -21.42
CA GLY A 61 -14.77 -6.96 -20.87
C GLY A 61 -13.38 -6.46 -20.51
N GLY A 62 -12.75 -5.67 -21.39
CA GLY A 62 -11.46 -5.06 -21.11
C GLY A 62 -11.48 -4.14 -19.90
N ARG A 63 -12.55 -3.35 -19.72
CA ARG A 63 -12.75 -2.50 -18.54
C ARG A 63 -12.88 -3.31 -17.26
N LEU A 64 -13.66 -4.40 -17.28
CA LEU A 64 -13.82 -5.27 -16.12
C LEU A 64 -12.52 -5.98 -15.73
N THR A 65 -11.79 -6.52 -16.71
CA THR A 65 -10.50 -7.17 -16.48
C THR A 65 -9.48 -6.19 -15.91
N LEU A 66 -9.44 -4.97 -16.44
CA LEU A 66 -8.55 -3.92 -15.94
C LEU A 66 -8.90 -3.52 -14.51
N LEU A 67 -10.20 -3.34 -14.20
CA LEU A 67 -10.64 -3.03 -12.85
C LEU A 67 -10.21 -4.12 -11.86
N LYS A 68 -10.43 -5.39 -12.21
CA LYS A 68 -9.98 -6.54 -11.41
C LYS A 68 -8.47 -6.55 -11.23
N PHE A 69 -7.69 -6.23 -12.26
CA PHE A 69 -6.23 -6.19 -12.17
C PHE A 69 -5.71 -5.07 -11.26
N VAL A 70 -6.26 -3.85 -11.41
CA VAL A 70 -5.82 -2.69 -10.61
C VAL A 70 -6.22 -2.83 -9.15
N LEU A 71 -7.47 -3.23 -8.88
CA LEU A 71 -7.93 -3.52 -7.52
C LEU A 71 -7.26 -4.77 -6.95
N GLY A 72 -6.95 -5.75 -7.79
CA GLY A 72 -6.31 -7.00 -7.39
C GLY A 72 -4.85 -6.86 -6.96
N SER A 73 -4.16 -5.82 -7.43
CA SER A 73 -2.72 -5.66 -7.22
C SER A 73 -2.35 -4.58 -6.19
N ILE A 74 -3.04 -3.44 -6.19
CA ILE A 74 -2.65 -2.30 -5.34
C ILE A 74 -3.30 -2.37 -3.96
N PRO A 75 -4.64 -2.24 -3.82
CA PRO A 75 -5.26 -2.20 -2.51
C PRO A 75 -5.16 -3.55 -1.80
N ILE A 76 -5.27 -4.68 -2.51
CA ILE A 76 -5.09 -6.02 -1.90
C ILE A 76 -3.69 -6.17 -1.30
N PHE A 77 -2.63 -5.72 -1.98
CA PHE A 77 -1.27 -5.78 -1.44
C PHE A 77 -1.09 -4.91 -0.17
N HIS A 78 -1.80 -3.78 -0.06
CA HIS A 78 -1.76 -2.98 1.16
C HIS A 78 -2.59 -3.61 2.29
N MET A 79 -3.72 -4.24 1.95
CA MET A 79 -4.59 -4.93 2.91
C MET A 79 -4.00 -6.23 3.44
N SER A 80 -3.09 -6.89 2.70
CA SER A 80 -2.40 -8.08 3.20
C SER A 80 -1.35 -7.75 4.27
N ILE A 81 -0.83 -6.52 4.29
CA ILE A 81 0.20 -6.06 5.23
C ILE A 81 -0.42 -5.30 6.41
N PHE A 82 -1.48 -4.51 6.16
CA PHE A 82 -2.10 -3.68 7.19
C PHE A 82 -3.59 -3.94 7.34
N ARG A 83 -4.08 -3.85 8.57
CA ARG A 83 -5.51 -3.86 8.86
C ARG A 83 -6.17 -2.61 8.29
N VAL A 84 -7.09 -2.81 7.35
CA VAL A 84 -7.86 -1.74 6.74
C VAL A 84 -8.92 -1.21 7.71
N PRO A 85 -9.05 0.13 7.90
CA PRO A 85 -10.16 0.73 8.62
C PRO A 85 -11.46 0.57 7.84
N SER A 86 -12.58 0.24 8.51
CA SER A 86 -13.88 0.03 7.84
C SER A 86 -14.30 1.22 6.96
N LYS A 87 -14.06 2.44 7.43
CA LYS A 87 -14.35 3.67 6.67
C LYS A 87 -13.63 3.76 5.32
N VAL A 88 -12.50 3.09 5.14
CA VAL A 88 -11.77 3.05 3.86
C VAL A 88 -12.47 2.12 2.87
N LEU A 89 -13.05 1.02 3.37
CA LEU A 89 -13.84 0.09 2.56
C LEU A 89 -15.13 0.74 2.07
N ASP A 90 -15.76 1.59 2.89
CA ASP A 90 -16.99 2.30 2.51
C ASP A 90 -16.78 3.37 1.42
N ILE A 91 -15.53 3.78 1.16
CA ILE A 91 -15.16 4.81 0.16
C ILE A 91 -14.93 4.19 -1.24
N CYS A 92 -14.71 2.87 -1.32
CA CYS A 92 -14.38 2.16 -2.56
C CYS A 92 -15.61 1.50 -3.17
#